data_AF-A0A527D5U8-F1
#
_entry.id   AF-A0A527D5U8-F1
#
_cell.length_a   1.000
_cell.length_b   1.000
_cell.length_c   1.000
_cell.angle_alpha   90.00
_cell.angle_beta   90.00
_cell.angle_gamma   90.00
#
_symmetry.space_group_name_H-M   'P 1'
#
loop_
_entity.id
_entity.type
_entity.pdbx_description
1 polymer ?
#
loop_
_entity_poly.entity_id
_entity_poly.type
_entity_poly.pdbx_seq_one_letter_code
_entity_poly.pdbx_strand_id
1 'polypeptide(L)'
;MKIRAIGNLLILCVTVALSYGMQVSKPHYAELTAPIPIDGAIHDTVRARSFDVRLDRVVFARTLKTNQFGQTKLLTTSGLWAVVTTNLTATSTSTTVTDGAWQGPTGLRYHQTERLSYRQDMPPHAVDPGLERRGLFVFEV
;
A
#
# COMPACT_ATOMS: atom_id res chain seq x y z
N MET A 1 -4.86 -60.51 -0.68
CA MET A 1 -5.58 -59.25 -0.39
C MET A 1 -4.76 -58.21 0.39
N LYS A 2 -3.97 -58.58 1.41
CA LYS A 2 -3.24 -57.62 2.26
C LYS A 2 -2.17 -56.77 1.54
N ILE A 3 -1.44 -57.34 0.58
CA ILE A 3 -0.35 -56.64 -0.14
C ILE A 3 -0.85 -55.46 -1.00
N ARG A 4 -2.02 -55.60 -1.62
CA ARG A 4 -2.65 -54.52 -2.42
C ARG A 4 -3.14 -53.38 -1.53
N ALA A 5 -3.67 -53.71 -0.35
CA ALA A 5 -4.11 -52.71 0.63
C ALA A 5 -2.92 -51.91 1.19
N ILE A 6 -1.80 -52.58 1.49
CA ILE A 6 -0.56 -51.93 1.96
C ILE A 6 0.03 -51.04 0.86
N GLY A 7 0.07 -51.51 -0.39
CA GLY A 7 0.53 -50.71 -1.52
C GLY A 7 -0.31 -49.45 -1.73
N ASN A 8 -1.63 -49.56 -1.70
CA ASN A 8 -2.52 -48.41 -1.83
C ASN A 8 -2.37 -47.42 -0.67
N LEU A 9 -2.16 -47.91 0.55
CA LEU A 9 -1.91 -47.07 1.72
C LEU A 9 -0.59 -46.28 1.58
N LEU A 10 0.47 -46.94 1.12
CA LEU A 10 1.76 -46.29 0.87
C LEU A 10 1.64 -45.21 -0.20
N ILE A 11 0.96 -45.49 -1.31
CA ILE A 11 0.72 -44.50 -2.37
C ILE A 11 -0.05 -43.30 -1.81
N LEU A 12 -1.12 -43.55 -1.06
CA LEU A 12 -1.91 -42.48 -0.42
C LEU A 12 -1.04 -41.62 0.51
N CYS A 13 -0.24 -42.25 1.38
CA CYS A 13 0.65 -41.54 2.30
C CYS A 13 1.69 -40.71 1.54
N VAL A 14 2.29 -41.25 0.48
CA VAL A 14 3.24 -40.52 -0.36
C VAL A 14 2.56 -39.33 -1.03
N THR A 15 1.37 -39.51 -1.61
CA THR A 15 0.61 -38.41 -2.22
C THR A 15 0.29 -37.32 -1.22
N VAL A 16 -0.19 -37.66 -0.02
CA VAL A 16 -0.49 -36.69 1.04
C VAL A 16 0.76 -35.94 1.48
N ALA A 17 1.87 -36.64 1.68
CA ALA A 17 3.14 -36.01 2.06
C ALA A 17 3.65 -35.05 0.96
N LEU A 18 3.53 -35.45 -0.31
CA LEU A 18 3.95 -34.63 -1.44
C LEU A 18 3.05 -33.39 -1.58
N SER A 19 1.73 -33.55 -1.48
CA SER A 19 0.77 -32.44 -1.51
C SER A 19 0.97 -31.47 -0.35
N TYR A 20 1.24 -31.99 0.85
CA TYR A 20 1.54 -31.16 2.03
C TYR A 20 2.85 -30.39 1.85
N GLY A 21 3.91 -31.04 1.35
CA GLY A 21 5.17 -30.38 1.03
C GLY A 21 5.00 -29.25 0.00
N MET A 22 4.19 -29.47 -1.04
CA MET A 22 3.82 -28.43 -2.02
C MET A 22 2.99 -27.29 -1.41
N GLN A 23 2.15 -27.58 -0.43
CA GLN A 23 1.32 -26.58 0.26
C GLN A 23 2.17 -25.68 1.17
N VAL A 24 3.10 -26.27 1.92
CA VAL A 24 3.97 -25.53 2.86
C VAL A 24 5.06 -24.75 2.14
N SER A 25 5.58 -25.26 1.02
CA SER A 25 6.63 -24.58 0.25
C SER A 25 6.11 -23.43 -0.62
N LYS A 26 4.79 -23.30 -0.82
CA LYS A 26 4.22 -22.14 -1.47
C LYS A 26 4.17 -20.98 -0.48
N PRO A 27 4.94 -19.90 -0.68
CA PRO A 27 4.80 -18.71 0.15
C PRO A 27 3.35 -18.25 0.11
N HIS A 28 2.80 -17.99 1.29
CA HIS A 28 1.40 -17.60 1.38
C HIS A 28 1.22 -16.26 0.64
N TYR A 29 0.09 -16.05 -0.03
CA TYR A 29 -0.12 -14.82 -0.82
C TYR A 29 0.05 -13.55 0.02
N ALA A 30 -0.26 -13.64 1.31
CA ALA A 30 -0.05 -12.57 2.28
C ALA A 30 1.44 -12.23 2.50
N GLU A 31 2.36 -13.18 2.36
CA GLU A 31 3.81 -12.95 2.48
C GLU A 31 4.36 -12.28 1.21
N LEU A 32 3.82 -12.62 0.03
CA LEU A 32 4.22 -12.03 -1.24
C LEU A 32 3.76 -10.57 -1.40
N THR A 33 2.68 -10.20 -0.72
CA THR A 33 2.10 -8.84 -0.75
C THR A 33 2.27 -8.09 0.56
N ALA A 34 2.98 -8.70 1.54
CA ALA A 34 3.27 -8.06 2.80
C ALA A 34 4.01 -6.73 2.56
N PRO A 35 3.67 -5.65 3.28
CA PRO A 35 4.45 -4.43 3.25
C PRO A 35 5.89 -4.76 3.62
N ILE A 36 6.85 -4.30 2.82
CA ILE A 36 8.27 -4.32 3.22
C ILE A 36 8.43 -3.13 4.17
N PRO A 37 8.63 -3.36 5.48
CA PRO A 37 8.79 -2.26 6.43
C PRO A 37 10.12 -1.56 6.13
N ILE A 38 10.05 -0.27 5.86
CA ILE A 38 11.23 0.58 5.69
C ILE A 38 10.98 1.82 6.55
N ASP A 39 11.93 2.07 7.44
CA ASP A 39 11.87 3.21 8.35
C ASP A 39 12.66 4.40 7.76
N GLY A 40 12.16 5.61 8.00
CA GLY A 40 12.82 6.86 7.62
C GLY A 40 12.19 8.04 8.31
N ALA A 41 12.94 9.13 8.50
CA ALA A 41 12.41 10.35 9.07
C ALA A 41 11.67 11.18 8.00
N ILE A 42 10.89 12.17 8.46
CA ILE A 42 10.35 13.19 7.55
C ILE A 42 11.54 13.91 6.89
N HIS A 43 11.44 14.15 5.58
CA HIS A 43 12.48 14.65 4.69
C HIS A 43 13.56 13.65 4.24
N ASP A 44 13.61 12.45 4.81
CA ASP A 44 14.48 11.41 4.28
C ASP A 44 13.87 10.80 3.01
N THR A 45 14.73 10.49 2.04
CA THR A 45 14.34 9.70 0.88
C THR A 45 14.38 8.22 1.26
N VAL A 46 13.20 7.62 1.38
CA VAL A 46 13.01 6.20 1.65
C VAL A 46 12.91 5.47 0.31
N ARG A 47 13.84 4.54 0.07
CA ARG A 47 13.89 3.75 -1.16
C ARG A 47 13.07 2.48 -1.02
N ALA A 48 11.90 2.45 -1.65
CA ALA A 48 11.14 1.21 -1.81
C ALA A 48 11.65 0.41 -3.03
N ARG A 49 10.99 -0.72 -3.32
CA ARG A 49 11.43 -1.61 -4.40
C ARG A 49 11.31 -0.98 -5.79
N SER A 50 10.19 -0.32 -6.08
CA SER A 50 9.87 0.22 -7.41
C SER A 50 9.88 1.75 -7.48
N PHE A 51 9.86 2.43 -6.34
CA PHE A 51 9.90 3.87 -6.25
C PHE A 51 10.62 4.32 -4.98
N ASP A 52 11.19 5.51 -5.04
CA ASP A 52 11.66 6.26 -3.89
C ASP A 52 10.54 7.22 -3.45
N VAL A 53 10.36 7.36 -2.14
CA VAL A 53 9.41 8.29 -1.54
C VAL A 53 10.11 9.18 -0.53
N ARG A 54 9.88 10.48 -0.62
CA ARG A 54 10.33 11.47 0.37
C ARG A 54 9.11 12.20 0.93
N LEU A 55 8.95 12.16 2.24
CA LEU A 55 7.88 12.89 2.92
C LEU A 55 8.30 14.36 3.09
N ASP A 56 7.63 15.29 2.43
CA ASP A 56 7.95 16.72 2.54
C ASP A 56 7.28 17.37 3.74
N ARG A 57 6.00 17.05 3.95
CA ARG A 57 5.21 17.72 4.98
C ARG A 57 3.99 16.91 5.34
N VAL A 58 3.65 16.92 6.63
CA VAL A 58 2.37 16.45 7.14
C VAL A 58 1.68 17.63 7.82
N VAL A 59 0.42 17.88 7.46
CA VAL A 59 -0.41 18.94 8.06
C VAL A 59 -1.71 18.32 8.56
N PHE A 60 -2.07 18.62 9.80
CA PHE A 60 -3.36 18.24 10.36
C PHE A 60 -4.32 19.43 10.33
N ALA A 61 -5.57 19.19 9.93
CA ALA A 61 -6.59 20.23 9.86
C ALA A 61 -7.97 19.67 10.27
N ARG A 62 -8.83 20.50 10.87
CA ARG A 62 -10.23 20.11 11.15
C ARG A 62 -11.15 20.28 9.94
N THR A 63 -10.81 21.22 9.06
CA THR A 63 -11.61 21.57 7.89
C THR A 63 -10.71 21.76 6.69
N LEU A 64 -11.07 21.18 5.55
CA LEU A 64 -10.41 21.43 4.28
C LEU A 64 -11.28 22.32 3.41
N LYS A 65 -10.68 23.37 2.86
CA LYS A 65 -11.31 24.19 1.82
C LYS A 65 -10.85 23.69 0.47
N THR A 66 -11.78 23.30 -0.38
CA THR A 66 -11.48 22.81 -1.72
C THR A 66 -12.32 23.53 -2.76
N ASN A 67 -11.78 23.70 -3.97
CA ASN A 67 -12.53 24.20 -5.11
C ASN A 67 -12.88 23.01 -5.99
N GLN A 68 -14.16 22.83 -6.30
CA GLN A 68 -14.68 21.75 -7.13
C GLN A 68 -15.58 22.37 -8.20
N PHE A 69 -15.16 22.28 -9.46
CA PHE A 69 -15.92 22.79 -10.61
C PHE A 69 -16.41 24.24 -10.45
N GLY A 70 -15.55 25.11 -9.90
CA GLY A 70 -15.87 26.53 -9.66
C GLY A 70 -16.61 26.82 -8.36
N GLN A 71 -17.02 25.80 -7.60
CA GLN A 71 -17.61 25.96 -6.28
C GLN A 71 -16.61 25.69 -5.16
N THR A 72 -16.53 26.61 -4.22
CA THR A 72 -15.77 26.40 -2.99
C THR A 72 -16.58 25.55 -2.02
N LYS A 73 -16.07 24.37 -1.68
CA LYS A 73 -16.67 23.44 -0.71
C LYS A 73 -15.77 23.34 0.53
N LEU A 74 -16.40 23.35 1.71
CA LEU A 74 -15.73 23.03 2.96
C LEU A 74 -16.01 21.57 3.29
N LEU A 75 -14.95 20.80 3.51
CA LEU A 75 -15.01 19.41 3.92
C LEU A 75 -14.66 19.32 5.40
N THR A 76 -15.59 18.77 6.17
CA THR A 76 -15.42 18.41 7.57
C THR A 76 -15.45 16.88 7.73
N THR A 77 -14.86 16.41 8.82
CA THR A 77 -14.87 15.01 9.25
C THR A 77 -15.07 14.98 10.77
N SER A 78 -15.40 13.82 11.35
CA SER A 78 -15.56 13.66 12.81
C SER A 78 -14.23 13.74 13.55
N GLY A 79 -13.13 13.39 12.88
CA GLY A 79 -11.77 13.45 13.42
C GLY A 79 -10.96 14.62 12.87
N LEU A 80 -9.78 14.32 12.34
CA LEU A 80 -8.90 15.26 11.68
C LEU A 80 -8.63 14.84 10.24
N TRP A 81 -8.36 15.83 9.41
CA TRP A 81 -7.72 15.60 8.12
C TRP A 81 -6.22 15.54 8.33
N ALA A 82 -5.58 14.49 7.83
CA ALA A 82 -4.14 14.44 7.67
C ALA A 82 -3.81 14.64 6.19
N VAL A 83 -3.09 15.72 5.88
CA VAL A 83 -2.66 16.06 4.52
C VAL A 83 -1.16 15.84 4.43
N VAL A 84 -0.75 14.90 3.59
CA VAL A 84 0.62 14.45 3.45
C VAL A 84 1.11 14.82 2.05
N THR A 85 2.15 15.64 1.99
CA THR A 85 2.85 15.96 0.75
C THR A 85 4.08 15.08 0.63
N THR A 86 4.24 14.45 -0.53
CA THR A 86 5.39 13.60 -0.83
C THR A 86 6.03 13.97 -2.15
N ASN A 87 7.30 13.66 -2.33
CA ASN A 87 7.91 13.48 -3.65
C ASN A 87 8.12 12.00 -3.91
N LEU A 88 7.77 11.58 -5.11
CA LEU A 88 7.81 10.21 -5.58
C LEU A 88 8.63 10.16 -6.86
N THR A 89 9.52 9.19 -6.96
CA THR A 89 10.36 8.98 -8.13
C THR A 89 10.46 7.48 -8.39
N ALA A 90 10.29 7.02 -9.63
CA ALA A 90 10.48 5.60 -9.90
C ALA A 90 11.96 5.22 -9.78
N THR A 91 12.28 3.99 -9.39
CA THR A 91 13.68 3.55 -9.25
C THR A 91 14.29 3.24 -10.62
N SER A 92 13.86 2.14 -11.25
CA SER A 92 14.42 1.66 -12.53
C SER A 92 13.42 1.64 -13.68
N THR A 93 12.13 1.56 -13.38
CA THR A 93 11.06 1.39 -14.37
C THR A 93 9.86 2.21 -13.95
N SER A 94 9.19 2.84 -14.92
CA SER A 94 7.96 3.59 -14.67
C SER A 94 6.96 2.76 -13.87
N THR A 95 6.40 3.37 -12.84
CA THR A 95 5.46 2.69 -11.94
C THR A 95 4.32 3.64 -11.56
N THR A 96 3.26 3.09 -10.97
CA THR A 96 2.12 3.88 -10.52
C THR A 96 1.90 3.63 -9.04
N VAL A 97 1.93 4.69 -8.24
CA VAL A 97 1.55 4.66 -6.84
C VAL A 97 0.04 4.90 -6.78
N THR A 98 -0.73 3.84 -6.50
CA THR A 98 -2.18 3.84 -6.65
C THR A 98 -2.93 4.39 -5.45
N ASP A 99 -2.43 4.14 -4.24
CA ASP A 99 -3.07 4.55 -2.99
C ASP A 99 -2.03 4.66 -1.86
N GLY A 100 -2.44 5.24 -0.73
CA GLY A 100 -1.70 5.27 0.52
C GLY A 100 -2.59 4.85 1.69
N ALA A 101 -1.96 4.36 2.75
CA ALA A 101 -2.65 4.07 4.01
C ALA A 101 -1.88 4.70 5.18
N TRP A 102 -2.58 5.41 6.04
CA TRP A 102 -2.04 5.92 7.30
C TRP A 102 -2.25 4.89 8.40
N GLN A 103 -1.18 4.46 9.07
CA GLN A 103 -1.27 3.53 10.20
C GLN A 103 -1.03 4.28 11.51
N GLY A 104 -2.02 4.25 12.40
CA GLY A 104 -1.92 4.82 13.74
C GLY A 104 -1.11 3.94 14.71
N PRO A 105 -0.77 4.47 15.90
CA PRO A 105 0.02 3.74 16.91
C PRO A 105 -0.62 2.44 17.39
N THR A 106 -1.95 2.34 17.32
CA THR A 106 -2.73 1.17 17.71
C THR A 106 -2.85 0.12 16.60
N GLY A 107 -2.24 0.35 15.44
CA GLY A 107 -2.37 -0.51 14.25
C GLY A 107 -3.61 -0.25 13.40
N LEU A 108 -4.48 0.71 13.79
CA LEU A 108 -5.60 1.14 12.96
C LEU A 108 -5.09 1.76 11.66
N ARG A 109 -5.64 1.31 10.53
CA ARG A 109 -5.28 1.79 9.19
C ARG A 109 -6.40 2.65 8.63
N TYR A 110 -6.04 3.84 8.19
CA TYR A 110 -6.92 4.81 7.56
C TYR A 110 -6.54 4.91 6.09
N HIS A 111 -7.50 4.60 5.22
CA HIS A 111 -7.32 4.71 3.79
C HIS A 111 -7.43 6.16 3.35
N GLN A 112 -6.87 6.47 2.19
CA GLN A 112 -7.02 7.78 1.59
C GLN A 112 -8.50 8.12 1.35
N THR A 113 -8.87 9.38 1.55
CA THR A 113 -10.23 9.86 1.25
C THR A 113 -10.49 9.84 -0.26
N GLU A 114 -11.61 9.25 -0.66
CA GLU A 114 -12.09 9.30 -2.05
C GLU A 114 -12.79 10.64 -2.37
N ARG A 115 -13.11 11.45 -1.35
CA ARG A 115 -13.86 12.71 -1.49
C ARG A 115 -13.11 13.78 -2.28
N LEU A 116 -11.80 13.61 -2.47
CA LEU A 116 -10.91 14.51 -3.21
C LEU A 116 -10.41 13.89 -4.53
N SER A 117 -10.86 12.69 -4.90
CA SER A 117 -10.41 11.93 -6.09
C SER A 117 -10.53 12.69 -7.42
N TYR A 118 -11.39 13.72 -7.49
CA TYR A 118 -11.54 14.57 -8.67
C TYR A 118 -10.31 15.48 -8.92
N ARG A 119 -9.41 15.65 -7.94
CA ARG A 119 -8.23 16.48 -8.10
C ARG A 119 -7.09 15.69 -8.74
N GLN A 120 -6.37 16.33 -9.66
CA GLN A 120 -5.27 15.71 -10.40
C GLN A 120 -4.02 15.41 -9.55
N ASP A 121 -3.89 16.07 -8.39
CA ASP A 121 -2.81 15.86 -7.42
C ASP A 121 -3.09 14.74 -6.42
N MET A 122 -4.23 14.04 -6.53
CA MET A 122 -4.50 12.79 -5.81
C MET A 122 -3.99 11.57 -6.60
N PRO A 123 -3.70 10.45 -5.91
CA PRO A 123 -3.47 9.16 -6.56
C PRO A 123 -4.61 8.77 -7.52
N PRO A 124 -4.30 8.00 -8.57
CA PRO A 124 -3.01 7.36 -8.86
C PRO A 124 -1.92 8.32 -9.38
N HIS A 125 -0.69 8.12 -8.93
CA HIS A 125 0.50 8.86 -9.38
C HIS A 125 1.39 7.99 -10.26
N ALA A 126 1.39 8.27 -11.57
CA ALA A 126 2.38 7.70 -12.49
C ALA A 126 3.74 8.40 -12.28
N VAL A 127 4.79 7.63 -12.02
CA VAL A 127 6.14 8.14 -11.76
C VAL A 127 7.13 7.47 -12.69
N ASP A 128 8.11 8.24 -13.12
CA ASP A 128 9.14 7.81 -14.08
C ASP A 128 10.53 7.85 -13.43
N PRO A 129 11.48 7.01 -13.90
CA PRO A 129 12.83 7.02 -13.39
C PRO A 129 13.51 8.38 -13.60
N GLY A 130 14.08 8.94 -12.53
CA GLY A 130 14.80 10.21 -12.57
C GLY A 130 13.93 11.47 -12.63
N LEU A 131 12.59 11.35 -12.67
CA LEU A 131 11.67 12.48 -12.62
C LEU A 131 10.94 12.52 -11.28
N GLU A 132 11.25 13.52 -10.45
CA GLU A 132 10.53 13.73 -9.20
C GLU A 132 9.11 14.22 -9.49
N ARG A 133 8.12 13.53 -8.91
CA ARG A 133 6.72 13.91 -8.97
C ARG A 133 6.20 14.19 -7.57
N ARG A 134 5.65 15.39 -7.37
CA ARG A 134 4.95 15.73 -6.14
C ARG A 134 3.58 15.02 -6.09
N GLY A 135 3.32 14.33 -4.99
CA GLY A 135 2.06 13.65 -4.68
C GLY A 135 1.42 14.21 -3.41
N LEU A 136 0.09 14.14 -3.35
CA LEU A 136 -0.69 14.56 -2.19
C LEU A 136 -1.58 13.40 -1.74
N PHE A 137 -1.42 12.97 -0.50
CA PHE A 137 -2.24 11.94 0.13
C PHE A 137 -3.05 12.58 1.25
N VAL A 138 -4.36 12.34 1.29
CA VAL A 138 -5.26 12.96 2.28
C VAL A 138 -6.06 11.88 2.99
N PHE A 139 -6.01 11.88 4.32
CA PHE A 139 -6.66 10.89 5.17
C PHE A 139 -7.65 11.55 6.13
N GLU A 140 -8.69 10.78 6.48
CA GLU A 140 -9.60 11.10 7.58
C GLU A 140 -9.21 10.21 8.76
N VAL A 141 -8.61 10.79 9.81
CA VAL A 141 -8.01 10.10 10.96
C VAL A 141 -8.72 10.41 12.27
#